data_AF-A0A6V7WEU8-F1
#
_entry.id   AF-A0A6V7WEU8-F1
#
_cell.length_a   1.000
_cell.length_b   1.000
_cell.length_c   1.000
_cell.angle_alpha   90.00
_cell.angle_beta   90.00
_cell.angle_gamma   90.00
#
_symmetry.space_group_name_H-M   'P 1'
#
loop_
_entity.id
_entity.type
_entity.pdbx_description
1 polymer ?
#
loop_
_entity_poly.entity_id
_entity_poly.type
_entity_poly.pdbx_seq_one_letter_code
_entity_poly.pdbx_strand_id
1 'polypeptide(L)'
;MAKHVQKQMGQNGCGNCGSTACRDCAGNLCNAGDNIPYYCLNNDGRSLLECKKPECFISKDSKAGCGTCDEKKIEKSCVDCKDLKCNSKELLAKTIFCYEKLKNGKTNEGKRPCLAKKCFISYDTKIGNFI
;
A
#
# COMPACT_ATOMS: atom_id res chain seq x y z
N MET A 1 -16.98 4.82 3.51
CA MET A 1 -17.42 3.73 2.60
C MET A 1 -16.20 2.89 2.25
N ALA A 2 -16.09 1.66 2.77
CA ALA A 2 -15.01 0.75 2.43
C ALA A 2 -15.27 0.19 1.03
N LYS A 3 -14.46 0.56 0.03
CA LYS A 3 -14.55 -0.03 -1.31
C LYS A 3 -14.28 -1.53 -1.17
N HIS A 4 -15.29 -2.35 -1.44
CA HIS A 4 -15.11 -3.78 -1.56
C HIS A 4 -14.19 -4.06 -2.75
N VAL A 5 -13.10 -4.78 -2.52
CA VAL A 5 -12.22 -5.27 -3.59
C VAL A 5 -13.02 -6.31 -4.36
N GLN A 6 -13.53 -5.95 -5.54
CA GLN A 6 -14.14 -6.92 -6.44
C GLN A 6 -13.02 -7.73 -7.08
N LYS A 7 -12.86 -8.99 -6.67
CA LYS A 7 -12.00 -9.94 -7.37
C LYS A 7 -12.60 -10.19 -8.76
N GLN A 8 -12.06 -9.56 -9.79
CA GLN A 8 -12.44 -9.89 -11.15
C GLN A 8 -11.67 -11.15 -11.55
N MET A 9 -12.39 -12.27 -11.62
CA MET A 9 -11.87 -13.49 -12.21
C MET A 9 -11.65 -13.23 -13.70
N GLY A 10 -10.43 -13.51 -14.18
CA GLY A 10 -10.06 -13.29 -15.57
C GLY A 10 -10.66 -14.34 -16.51
N GLN A 11 -9.81 -15.18 -17.10
CA GLN A 11 -10.21 -16.25 -18.00
C GLN A 11 -10.04 -17.60 -17.33
N ASN A 12 -10.98 -18.50 -17.60
CA ASN A 12 -10.91 -19.91 -17.22
C ASN A 12 -10.79 -20.76 -18.48
N GLY A 13 -9.94 -21.78 -18.46
CA GLY A 13 -9.74 -22.68 -19.60
C GLY A 13 -8.96 -23.93 -19.24
N CYS A 14 -8.70 -24.77 -20.23
CA CYS A 14 -7.85 -25.95 -20.10
C CYS A 14 -6.39 -25.61 -20.43
N GLY A 15 -5.44 -26.30 -19.80
CA GLY A 15 -4.01 -26.16 -20.05
C GLY A 15 -3.26 -25.55 -18.87
N ASN A 16 -2.04 -25.09 -19.14
CA ASN A 16 -1.17 -24.49 -18.13
C ASN A 16 -1.22 -22.96 -18.18
N CYS A 17 -1.01 -22.35 -17.02
CA CYS A 17 -0.96 -20.93 -16.81
C CYS A 17 0.26 -20.29 -17.45
N GLY A 18 0.04 -19.38 -18.39
CA GLY A 18 1.10 -18.59 -19.04
C GLY A 18 1.41 -17.26 -18.36
N SER A 19 0.75 -16.89 -17.26
CA SER A 19 0.93 -15.60 -16.59
C SER A 19 1.24 -15.72 -15.10
N THR A 20 1.87 -14.69 -14.54
CA THR A 20 2.31 -14.66 -13.13
C THR A 20 1.14 -14.60 -12.13
N ALA A 21 -0.04 -14.15 -12.56
CA ALA A 21 -1.26 -14.07 -11.74
C ALA A 21 -2.27 -15.16 -12.15
N CYS A 22 -1.78 -16.40 -12.28
CA CYS A 22 -2.55 -17.55 -12.71
C CYS A 22 -2.09 -18.79 -11.93
N ARG A 23 -3.01 -19.71 -11.68
CA ARG A 23 -2.73 -20.98 -11.00
C ARG A 23 -3.36 -22.14 -11.75
N ASP A 24 -2.55 -23.17 -12.01
CA ASP A 24 -3.01 -24.45 -12.54
C ASP A 24 -3.66 -25.28 -11.44
N CYS A 25 -4.68 -26.04 -11.80
CA CYS A 25 -5.34 -26.97 -10.89
C CYS A 25 -5.71 -28.26 -11.62
N ALA A 26 -5.82 -29.36 -10.86
CA ALA A 26 -6.25 -30.65 -11.37
C ALA A 26 -7.54 -31.10 -10.64
N GLY A 27 -8.54 -31.52 -11.40
CA GLY A 27 -9.84 -31.95 -10.91
C GLY A 27 -11.01 -31.34 -11.68
N ASN A 28 -12.19 -31.95 -11.55
CA ASN A 28 -13.40 -31.46 -12.21
C ASN A 28 -13.74 -30.05 -11.73
N LEU A 29 -13.82 -29.09 -12.67
CA LEU A 29 -14.21 -27.71 -12.41
C LEU A 29 -13.38 -27.02 -11.30
N CYS A 30 -12.11 -27.43 -11.10
CA CYS A 30 -11.24 -26.89 -10.05
C CYS A 30 -10.91 -25.39 -10.23
N ASN A 31 -11.16 -24.84 -11.42
CA ASN A 31 -10.95 -23.46 -11.81
C ASN A 31 -12.18 -22.55 -11.56
N ALA A 32 -13.07 -22.92 -10.62
CA ALA A 32 -14.29 -22.16 -10.30
C ALA A 32 -14.05 -20.75 -9.70
N GLY A 33 -12.83 -20.44 -9.24
CA GLY A 33 -12.46 -19.11 -8.75
C GLY A 33 -12.49 -18.90 -7.24
N ASP A 34 -12.88 -19.92 -6.48
CA ASP A 34 -13.08 -19.79 -5.03
C ASP A 34 -11.76 -19.57 -4.26
N ASN A 35 -10.62 -19.93 -4.85
CA ASN A 35 -9.28 -19.85 -4.25
C ASN A 35 -8.33 -18.95 -5.06
N ILE A 36 -8.81 -17.83 -5.60
CA ILE A 36 -7.92 -16.87 -6.27
C ILE A 36 -7.10 -16.11 -5.22
N PRO A 37 -5.76 -16.22 -5.23
CA PRO A 37 -4.90 -15.49 -4.31
C PRO A 37 -4.88 -13.99 -4.63
N TYR A 38 -4.44 -13.19 -3.66
CA TYR A 38 -4.22 -11.76 -3.87
C TYR A 38 -2.82 -11.53 -4.44
N TYR A 39 -2.61 -10.43 -5.16
CA TYR A 39 -1.29 -10.09 -5.67
C TYR A 39 -0.93 -8.64 -5.41
N CYS A 40 0.24 -8.44 -4.82
CA CYS A 40 0.88 -7.13 -4.65
C CYS A 40 2.10 -7.03 -5.57
N LEU A 41 2.57 -5.80 -5.83
CA LEU A 41 3.88 -5.59 -6.42
C LEU A 41 4.97 -5.94 -5.42
N ASN A 42 6.01 -6.60 -5.91
CA ASN A 42 7.23 -6.88 -5.16
C ASN A 42 8.11 -5.60 -5.04
N ASN A 43 9.21 -5.67 -4.29
CA ASN A 43 10.16 -4.57 -4.09
C ASN A 43 10.72 -3.96 -5.39
N ASP A 44 10.80 -4.74 -6.47
CA ASP A 44 11.23 -4.24 -7.79
C ASP A 44 10.18 -3.31 -8.46
N GLY A 45 8.96 -3.27 -7.93
CA GLY A 45 7.83 -2.50 -8.42
C GLY A 45 7.25 -3.00 -9.74
N ARG A 46 7.63 -4.21 -10.20
CA ARG A 46 7.21 -4.80 -11.48
C ARG A 46 6.67 -6.21 -11.31
N SER A 47 7.41 -7.06 -10.59
CA SER A 47 7.06 -8.46 -10.37
C SER A 47 5.90 -8.57 -9.38
N LEU A 48 5.15 -9.67 -9.50
CA LEU A 48 4.03 -9.95 -8.61
C LEU A 48 4.45 -10.85 -7.46
N LEU A 49 3.86 -10.59 -6.30
CA LEU A 49 3.97 -11.42 -5.12
C LEU A 49 2.58 -11.93 -4.75
N GLU A 50 2.44 -13.26 -4.66
CA GLU A 50 1.21 -13.90 -4.19
C GLU A 50 1.01 -13.66 -2.68
N CYS A 51 -0.19 -13.25 -2.28
CA CYS A 51 -0.52 -12.84 -0.92
C CYS A 51 -1.74 -13.59 -0.38
N LYS A 52 -1.69 -13.95 0.90
CA LYS A 52 -2.81 -14.58 1.63
C LYS A 52 -3.96 -13.60 1.92
N LYS A 53 -3.67 -12.30 1.93
CA LYS A 53 -4.61 -11.22 2.25
C LYS A 53 -4.51 -10.10 1.20
N PRO A 54 -5.56 -9.26 1.03
CA PRO A 54 -5.59 -8.21 0.01
C PRO A 54 -4.70 -7.00 0.31
N GLU A 55 -4.22 -6.85 1.55
CA GLU A 55 -3.39 -5.71 1.93
C GLU A 55 -2.03 -5.76 1.22
N CYS A 56 -1.67 -4.62 0.62
CA CYS A 56 -0.36 -4.34 0.08
C CYS A 56 0.20 -3.06 0.70
N PHE A 57 1.52 -2.96 0.74
CA PHE A 57 2.21 -1.73 1.15
C PHE A 57 3.28 -1.31 0.13
N ILE A 58 3.59 -0.01 0.13
CA ILE A 58 4.78 0.55 -0.53
C ILE A 58 5.33 1.71 0.31
N SER A 59 6.66 1.84 0.39
CA SER A 59 7.34 2.87 1.16
C SER A 59 8.40 3.64 0.38
N LYS A 60 8.80 4.80 0.92
CA LYS A 60 9.83 5.67 0.32
C LYS A 60 11.22 5.03 0.22
N ASP A 61 11.55 4.05 1.06
CA ASP A 61 12.77 3.23 0.92
C ASP A 61 12.63 2.11 -0.13
N SER A 62 11.63 2.20 -1.01
CA SER A 62 11.35 1.25 -2.09
C SER A 62 11.08 -0.18 -1.62
N LYS A 63 10.62 -0.36 -0.37
CA LYS A 63 10.04 -1.63 0.06
C LYS A 63 8.57 -1.69 -0.38
N ALA A 64 8.15 -2.86 -0.82
CA ALA A 64 6.80 -3.13 -1.28
C ALA A 64 6.46 -4.62 -1.15
N GLY A 65 5.20 -4.96 -0.89
CA GLY A 65 4.75 -6.35 -0.87
C GLY A 65 3.45 -6.54 -0.12
N CYS A 66 3.19 -7.79 0.30
CA CYS A 66 2.00 -8.17 1.06
C CYS A 66 2.00 -7.60 2.49
N GLY A 67 0.82 -7.28 3.00
CA GLY A 67 0.59 -6.78 4.35
C GLY A 67 0.50 -5.27 4.42
N THR A 68 0.50 -4.74 5.64
CA THR A 68 0.49 -3.29 5.90
C THR A 68 1.85 -2.77 6.36
N CYS A 69 2.07 -1.46 6.27
CA CYS A 69 3.25 -0.80 6.78
C CYS A 69 3.44 -1.00 8.29
N ASP A 70 2.35 -1.18 9.07
CA ASP A 70 2.43 -1.43 10.52
C ASP A 70 2.94 -2.84 10.78
N GLU A 71 2.34 -3.83 10.12
CA GLU A 71 2.76 -5.22 10.20
C GLU A 71 4.24 -5.39 9.82
N LYS A 72 4.71 -4.60 8.85
CA LYS A 72 6.10 -4.62 8.37
C LYS A 72 7.05 -3.70 9.13
N LYS A 73 6.55 -2.94 10.13
CA LYS A 73 7.34 -2.02 10.95
C LYS A 73 8.17 -1.05 10.10
N ILE A 74 7.54 -0.44 9.09
CA ILE A 74 8.20 0.49 8.19
C ILE A 74 8.39 1.84 8.89
N GLU A 75 9.64 2.24 9.06
CA GLU A 75 10.02 3.47 9.75
C GLU A 75 10.00 4.72 8.86
N LYS A 76 9.85 4.54 7.54
CA LYS A 76 9.74 5.60 6.54
C LYS A 76 8.28 5.82 6.14
N SER A 77 8.02 6.92 5.43
CA SER A 77 6.72 7.18 4.81
C SER A 77 6.27 5.99 3.97
N CYS A 78 5.08 5.49 4.28
CA CYS A 78 4.55 4.25 3.74
C CYS A 78 3.04 4.34 3.55
N VAL A 79 2.54 3.71 2.49
CA VAL A 79 1.13 3.70 2.09
C VAL A 79 0.63 2.28 2.07
N ASP A 80 -0.51 2.06 2.71
CA ASP A 80 -1.30 0.83 2.61
C ASP A 80 -2.35 0.97 1.52
N CYS A 81 -2.62 -0.11 0.81
CA CYS A 81 -3.72 -0.20 -0.13
C CYS A 81 -4.30 -1.61 -0.18
N LYS A 82 -5.51 -1.74 -0.75
CA LYS A 82 -6.21 -3.00 -0.91
C LYS A 82 -6.76 -3.09 -2.32
N ASP A 83 -5.98 -3.65 -3.23
CA ASP A 83 -6.40 -4.02 -4.58
C ASP A 83 -5.27 -4.79 -5.28
N LEU A 84 -5.55 -5.36 -6.44
CA LEU A 84 -4.56 -5.98 -7.31
C LEU A 84 -3.45 -4.97 -7.67
N LYS A 85 -2.20 -5.27 -7.31
CA LYS A 85 -1.01 -4.46 -7.64
C LYS A 85 -1.13 -2.98 -7.23
N CYS A 86 -1.95 -2.67 -6.22
CA CYS A 86 -2.27 -1.30 -5.86
C CYS A 86 -1.07 -0.50 -5.32
N ASN A 87 -0.05 -1.19 -4.79
CA ASN A 87 1.11 -0.62 -4.13
C ASN A 87 2.16 -0.14 -5.15
N SER A 88 1.72 0.69 -6.09
CA SER A 88 2.54 1.23 -7.16
C SER A 88 3.36 2.45 -6.70
N LYS A 89 4.46 2.72 -7.39
CA LYS A 89 5.26 3.94 -7.17
C LYS A 89 4.44 5.21 -7.41
N GLU A 90 3.44 5.15 -8.30
CA GLU A 90 2.53 6.25 -8.55
C GLU A 90 1.62 6.55 -7.35
N LEU A 91 1.11 5.52 -6.66
CA LEU A 91 0.35 5.70 -5.43
C LEU A 91 1.20 6.44 -4.39
N LEU A 92 2.46 6.02 -4.21
CA LEU A 92 3.39 6.66 -3.30
C LEU A 92 3.64 8.13 -3.68
N ALA A 93 3.86 8.41 -4.97
CA ALA A 93 4.14 9.77 -5.47
C ALA A 93 2.96 10.73 -5.32
N LYS A 94 1.72 10.23 -5.45
CA LYS A 94 0.49 11.02 -5.26
C LYS A 94 0.09 11.18 -3.79
N THR A 95 0.71 10.43 -2.89
CA THR A 95 0.37 10.47 -1.48
C THR A 95 1.08 11.63 -0.79
N ILE A 96 0.30 12.42 -0.05
CA ILE A 96 0.83 13.53 0.74
C ILE A 96 1.25 13.01 2.10
N PHE A 97 2.50 13.26 2.47
CA PHE A 97 3.03 13.06 3.81
C PHE A 97 3.37 14.43 4.39
N CYS A 98 3.04 14.64 5.66
CA CYS A 98 3.34 15.90 6.34
C CYS A 98 4.52 15.72 7.28
N TYR A 99 5.22 16.83 7.55
CA TYR A 99 6.15 16.87 8.66
C TYR A 99 5.39 16.87 9.99
N GLU A 100 5.90 16.13 10.97
CA GLU A 100 5.32 16.01 12.31
C GLU A 100 6.36 16.44 13.35
N LYS A 101 5.93 17.29 14.29
CA LYS A 101 6.76 17.75 15.39
C LYS A 101 6.72 16.72 16.52
N LEU A 102 7.90 16.29 16.96
CA LEU A 102 8.07 15.41 18.09
C LEU A 102 8.00 16.20 19.41
N LYS A 103 7.76 15.49 20.52
CA LYS A 103 7.76 16.08 21.88
C LYS A 103 9.05 16.80 22.24
N ASN A 104 10.19 16.40 21.66
CA ASN A 104 11.49 17.03 21.87
C ASN A 104 11.75 18.25 20.97
N GLY A 105 10.74 18.73 20.23
CA GLY A 105 10.83 19.90 19.35
C GLY A 105 11.47 19.63 17.98
N LYS A 106 12.03 18.44 17.74
CA LYS A 106 12.52 18.04 16.41
C LYS A 106 11.35 17.75 15.47
N THR A 107 11.58 17.89 14.18
CA THR A 107 10.60 17.60 13.14
C THR A 107 11.05 16.39 12.34
N ASN A 108 10.15 15.43 12.14
CA ASN A 108 10.38 14.27 11.28
C ASN A 108 9.35 14.23 10.16
N GLU A 109 9.70 13.55 9.08
CA GLU A 109 8.72 13.19 8.06
C GLU A 109 7.70 12.21 8.65
N GLY A 110 6.41 12.47 8.41
CA GLY A 110 5.32 11.59 8.83
C GLY A 110 5.39 10.24 8.13
N LYS A 111 5.22 9.17 8.92
CA LYS A 111 5.28 7.79 8.41
C LYS A 111 4.05 7.41 7.60
N ARG A 112 2.94 8.14 7.75
CA ARG A 112 1.62 7.78 7.24
C ARG A 112 1.00 8.83 6.33
N PRO A 113 0.11 8.43 5.40
CA PRO A 113 -0.58 9.36 4.51
C PRO A 113 -1.36 10.42 5.30
N CYS A 114 -1.24 11.68 4.90
CA CYS A 114 -2.13 12.74 5.35
C CYS A 114 -3.48 12.59 4.63
N LEU A 115 -4.47 12.04 5.35
CA LEU A 115 -5.82 11.80 4.79
C LEU A 115 -6.52 13.10 4.35
N ALA A 116 -6.25 14.21 5.04
CA ALA A 116 -6.78 15.53 4.68
C ALA A 116 -6.17 16.11 3.39
N LYS A 117 -5.09 15.48 2.87
CA LYS A 117 -4.35 15.93 1.69
C LYS A 117 -3.83 17.36 1.79
N LYS A 118 -3.63 17.87 3.00
CA LYS A 118 -3.14 19.22 3.28
C LYS A 118 -2.27 19.17 4.53
N CYS A 119 -1.09 19.77 4.45
CA CYS A 119 -0.23 20.02 5.60
C CYS A 119 -0.41 21.46 6.07
N PHE A 120 -0.14 21.73 7.34
CA PHE A 120 -0.17 23.09 7.89
C PHE A 120 1.12 23.37 8.65
N ILE A 121 1.42 24.66 8.81
CA ILE A 121 2.46 25.19 9.68
C ILE A 121 1.82 26.32 10.48
N SER A 122 2.05 26.36 11.79
CA SER A 122 1.60 27.42 12.67
C SER A 122 2.80 28.10 13.32
N TYR A 123 2.75 29.42 13.45
CA TYR A 123 3.75 30.22 14.14
C TYR A 123 3.11 30.84 15.38
N ASP A 124 3.73 30.68 16.55
CA ASP A 124 3.33 31.41 17.74
C ASP A 124 3.93 32.82 17.67
N THR A 125 3.10 33.84 17.49
CA THR A 125 3.52 35.23 17.68
C THR A 125 3.61 35.50 19.18
N LYS A 126 4.82 35.50 19.74
CA LYS A 126 5.04 36.08 21.07
C LYS A 126 4.86 37.59 20.95
N ILE A 127 3.71 38.11 21.38
CA ILE A 127 3.57 39.55 21.66
C ILE A 127 4.40 39.80 22.92
N GLY A 128 5.66 40.19 22.73
CA GLY A 128 6.48 40.68 23.82
C GLY A 128 6.01 42.07 24.20
N ASN A 129 5.35 42.21 25.35
CA ASN A 129 5.26 43.51 26.01
C ASN A 129 6.67 43.88 26.46
N PHE A 130 7.31 44.78 25.71
CA PHE A 130 8.43 45.55 26.23
C PHE A 130 7.85 46.54 27.24
N ILE A 131 8.09 46.26 28.53
CA ILE A 131 7.94 47.24 29.62
C ILE A 131 9.29 47.94 29.76
#